data_AF-A0A7V4SNB1-F1
#
_entry.id   AF-A0A7V4SNB1-F1
#
_cell.length_a   1.000
_cell.length_b   1.000
_cell.length_c   1.000
_cell.angle_alpha   90.00
_cell.angle_beta   90.00
_cell.angle_gamma   90.00
#
_symmetry.space_group_name_H-M   'P 1'
#
loop_
_entity.id
_entity.type
_entity.pdbx_description
1 polymer ?
#
loop_
_entity_poly.entity_id
_entity_poly.type
_entity_poly.pdbx_seq_one_letter_code
_entity_poly.pdbx_strand_id
1 'polypeptide(L)'
;MRARRTILLGLAAAGGAGAALLLWLALQGGDLRWLLAPEVPEVRSRAVGRREVPPAPAPPLPVPAEAAVRELSVAGLKVGPCEGEICREPNVAAAAGRLEEELVGAVRDLKDGAGLFPADGNRIVLVPRSFRDCAFREAFAVRREDGFSSVDLPMEPIVLKWWPAREVMSAALAWAVLDQEIPLYGQTPLWFRAGSALHLSGFGEAYTRRALLESDAPPLLVRPLGDSGDGAWVAGAWAMRALEARKGRAALRSWLSALRSGSPFWEALSQTCGESPEAFESEYRRWAEAYVREVTVNRAELMEAVALLRRGKDAEAAARLEAFVGERPLDLYAGDAAYYLNYARVRRGAYTAAINGFTDLLVNAAGTTSLQGKAHYFMGRAYHFGGYAPLARSEYSLAALSPDSELLRKLAAERIKEME
;
A
#
# COMPACT_ATOMS: atom_id res chain seq x y z
N MET A 1 69.79 6.90 5.87
CA MET A 1 68.96 6.06 4.96
C MET A 1 67.72 5.40 5.62
N ARG A 2 67.65 5.22 6.95
CA ARG A 2 66.48 4.59 7.61
C ARG A 2 65.23 5.47 7.75
N ALA A 3 65.36 6.80 7.82
CA ALA A 3 64.22 7.71 7.98
C ALA A 3 63.33 7.88 6.73
N ARG A 4 63.86 7.65 5.52
CA ARG A 4 63.08 7.78 4.26
C ARG A 4 62.15 6.58 4.00
N ARG A 5 62.43 5.41 4.56
CA ARG A 5 61.59 4.20 4.39
C ARG A 5 60.33 4.25 5.26
N THR A 6 60.38 4.86 6.44
CA THR A 6 59.24 4.95 7.37
C THR A 6 58.18 5.95 6.89
N ILE A 7 58.58 7.04 6.23
CA ILE A 7 57.66 8.05 5.67
C ILE A 7 56.93 7.51 4.42
N LEU A 8 57.61 6.72 3.59
CA LEU A 8 56.99 6.05 2.42
C LEU A 8 56.00 4.94 2.81
N LEU A 9 56.24 4.23 3.92
CA LEU A 9 55.28 3.26 4.46
C LEU A 9 54.05 3.93 5.10
N GLY A 10 54.22 5.08 5.76
CA GLY A 10 53.10 5.88 6.28
C GLY A 10 52.21 6.46 5.18
N LEU A 11 52.80 6.91 4.06
CA LEU A 11 52.05 7.42 2.90
C LEU A 11 51.35 6.31 2.10
N ALA A 12 51.93 5.11 2.01
CA ALA A 12 51.27 3.95 1.40
C ALA A 12 50.11 3.40 2.26
N ALA A 13 50.24 3.42 3.59
CA ALA A 13 49.17 3.05 4.51
C ALA A 13 48.03 4.09 4.54
N ALA A 14 48.36 5.38 4.50
CA ALA A 14 47.37 6.46 4.39
C ALA A 14 46.68 6.48 3.01
N GLY A 15 47.41 6.18 1.93
CA GLY A 15 46.86 6.03 0.59
C GLY A 15 45.98 4.79 0.45
N GLY A 16 46.36 3.67 1.08
CA GLY A 16 45.56 2.44 1.13
C GLY A 16 44.30 2.59 1.98
N ALA A 17 44.38 3.24 3.14
CA ALA A 17 43.21 3.54 3.98
C ALA A 17 42.28 4.56 3.32
N GLY A 18 42.82 5.58 2.65
CA GLY A 18 42.03 6.55 1.88
C GLY A 18 41.36 5.92 0.66
N ALA A 19 42.06 5.05 -0.07
CA ALA A 19 41.49 4.31 -1.19
C ALA A 19 40.45 3.28 -0.73
N ALA A 20 40.68 2.59 0.40
CA ALA A 20 39.71 1.68 1.00
C ALA A 20 38.48 2.42 1.54
N LEU A 21 38.65 3.59 2.14
CA LEU A 21 37.54 4.44 2.58
C LEU A 21 36.76 5.00 1.38
N LEU A 22 37.44 5.45 0.33
CA LEU A 22 36.80 5.91 -0.91
C LEU A 22 36.10 4.77 -1.66
N LEU A 23 36.68 3.58 -1.68
CA LEU A 23 36.07 2.37 -2.24
C LEU A 23 34.89 1.92 -1.40
N TRP A 24 34.99 1.97 -0.07
CA TRP A 24 33.89 1.68 0.85
C TRP A 24 32.77 2.70 0.73
N LEU A 25 33.09 4.01 0.63
CA LEU A 25 32.12 5.08 0.34
C LEU A 25 31.52 4.96 -1.07
N ALA A 26 32.28 4.47 -2.06
CA ALA A 26 31.80 4.22 -3.42
C ALA A 26 30.93 2.96 -3.51
N LEU A 27 31.23 1.90 -2.76
CA LEU A 27 30.41 0.69 -2.64
C LEU A 27 29.12 1.00 -1.87
N GLN A 28 29.22 1.73 -0.76
CA GLN A 28 28.08 2.32 -0.06
C GLN A 28 27.27 3.22 -1.01
N GLY A 29 27.89 4.04 -1.86
CA GLY A 29 27.17 4.89 -2.82
C GLY A 29 26.56 4.13 -4.00
N GLY A 30 27.15 3.00 -4.38
CA GLY A 30 26.72 2.13 -5.48
C GLY A 30 25.39 1.44 -5.17
N ASP A 31 25.32 0.71 -4.06
CA ASP A 31 24.11 0.00 -3.62
C ASP A 31 22.92 0.95 -3.40
N LEU A 32 23.23 2.19 -3.01
CA LEU A 32 22.25 3.23 -2.74
C LEU A 32 21.63 3.87 -3.98
N ARG A 33 22.37 3.98 -5.08
CA ARG A 33 21.81 4.47 -6.36
C ARG A 33 20.79 3.50 -6.93
N TRP A 34 20.97 2.20 -6.68
CA TRP A 34 20.06 1.14 -7.11
C TRP A 34 18.75 1.12 -6.31
N LEU A 35 18.78 1.42 -5.02
CA LEU A 35 17.56 1.57 -4.22
C LEU A 35 16.66 2.75 -4.67
N LEU A 36 17.21 3.69 -5.47
CA LEU A 36 16.49 4.79 -6.11
C LEU A 36 16.05 4.49 -7.55
N ALA A 37 16.53 3.42 -8.16
CA ALA A 37 16.15 3.04 -9.52
C ALA A 37 14.77 2.37 -9.45
N PRO A 38 13.75 2.87 -10.16
CA PRO A 38 12.56 2.08 -10.39
C PRO A 38 12.97 0.99 -11.40
N GLU A 39 12.37 -0.18 -11.31
CA GLU A 39 12.55 -1.22 -12.32
C GLU A 39 11.82 -0.79 -13.60
N VAL A 40 12.38 0.16 -14.37
CA VAL A 40 11.70 0.74 -15.54
C VAL A 40 12.17 0.09 -16.85
N PRO A 41 11.28 -0.50 -17.65
CA PRO A 41 11.40 -0.50 -19.10
C PRO A 41 11.00 0.88 -19.65
N GLU A 42 11.82 1.46 -20.53
CA GLU A 42 11.54 2.76 -21.17
C GLU A 42 10.20 2.78 -21.89
N VAL A 43 9.28 3.67 -21.51
CA VAL A 43 8.08 3.96 -22.29
C VAL A 43 7.96 5.45 -22.55
N ARG A 44 7.90 5.79 -23.84
CA ARG A 44 7.67 7.13 -24.36
C ARG A 44 6.20 7.52 -24.15
N SER A 45 5.96 8.57 -23.37
CA SER A 45 4.63 9.20 -23.25
C SER A 45 4.26 9.95 -24.52
N ARG A 46 3.13 9.62 -25.15
CA ARG A 46 2.45 10.50 -26.11
C ARG A 46 1.46 11.39 -25.36
N ALA A 47 1.59 12.70 -25.54
CA ALA A 47 0.58 13.65 -25.11
C ALA A 47 -0.68 13.50 -25.98
N VAL A 48 -1.85 13.41 -25.34
CA VAL A 48 -3.15 13.60 -26.00
C VAL A 48 -3.91 14.63 -25.19
N GLY A 49 -4.17 15.78 -25.81
CA GLY A 49 -5.09 16.78 -25.30
C GLY A 49 -6.50 16.52 -25.82
N ARG A 50 -7.47 16.49 -24.91
CA ARG A 50 -8.78 17.15 -25.05
C ARG A 50 -9.45 17.17 -23.68
N ARG A 51 -9.92 18.35 -23.29
CA ARG A 51 -10.68 18.58 -22.06
C ARG A 51 -12.13 18.20 -22.36
N GLU A 52 -12.55 17.00 -21.97
CA GLU A 52 -13.95 16.59 -22.06
C GLU A 52 -14.72 17.03 -20.82
N VAL A 53 -15.93 17.53 -21.07
CA VAL A 53 -16.90 18.02 -20.09
C VAL A 53 -17.44 16.83 -19.29
N PRO A 54 -17.60 16.93 -17.96
CA PRO A 54 -18.17 15.85 -17.16
C PRO A 54 -19.60 15.52 -17.61
N PRO A 55 -20.00 14.23 -17.57
CA PRO A 55 -21.37 13.84 -17.90
C PRO A 55 -22.37 14.46 -16.92
N ALA A 56 -23.58 14.73 -17.39
CA ALA A 56 -24.68 15.20 -16.56
C ALA A 56 -24.99 14.17 -15.44
N PRO A 57 -25.38 14.63 -14.24
CA PRO A 57 -25.79 13.74 -13.15
C PRO A 57 -27.01 12.92 -13.58
N ALA A 58 -26.97 11.62 -13.30
CA ALA A 58 -28.10 10.73 -13.52
C ALA A 58 -29.24 11.06 -12.52
N PRO A 59 -30.50 10.76 -12.87
CA PRO A 59 -31.62 10.92 -11.94
C PRO A 59 -31.40 10.08 -10.66
N PRO A 60 -31.87 10.56 -9.50
CA PRO A 60 -31.73 9.86 -8.23
C PRO A 60 -32.44 8.50 -8.29
N LEU A 61 -31.74 7.46 -7.87
CA LEU A 61 -32.30 6.13 -7.73
C LEU A 61 -33.30 6.07 -6.56
N PRO A 62 -34.33 5.22 -6.62
CA PRO A 62 -35.21 4.98 -5.49
C PRO A 62 -34.41 4.53 -4.26
N VAL A 63 -34.81 5.02 -3.09
CA VAL A 63 -34.22 4.65 -1.80
C VAL A 63 -34.41 3.15 -1.59
N PRO A 64 -33.35 2.37 -1.30
CA PRO A 64 -33.51 0.94 -1.05
C PRO A 64 -34.40 0.72 0.17
N ALA A 65 -35.14 -0.40 0.16
CA ALA A 65 -35.95 -0.84 1.30
C ALA A 65 -35.09 -0.88 2.58
N GLU A 66 -35.67 -0.45 3.71
CA GLU A 66 -35.00 -0.51 5.00
C GLU A 66 -34.48 -1.93 5.25
N ALA A 67 -33.17 -2.03 5.49
CA ALA A 67 -32.56 -3.31 5.85
C ALA A 67 -33.26 -3.85 7.10
N ALA A 68 -33.52 -5.16 7.12
CA ALA A 68 -34.04 -5.84 8.30
C ALA A 68 -33.20 -5.45 9.53
N VAL A 69 -33.87 -5.17 10.65
CA VAL A 69 -33.21 -4.83 11.92
C VAL A 69 -32.29 -5.97 12.29
N ARG A 70 -30.99 -5.73 12.14
CA ARG A 70 -29.93 -6.69 12.40
C ARG A 70 -29.18 -6.24 13.64
N GLU A 71 -29.03 -7.15 14.60
CA GLU A 71 -28.23 -6.88 15.79
C GLU A 71 -26.76 -7.18 15.50
N LEU A 72 -25.89 -6.23 15.88
CA LEU A 72 -24.46 -6.40 15.74
C LEU A 72 -23.99 -7.47 16.73
N SER A 73 -23.22 -8.43 16.23
CA SER A 73 -22.63 -9.47 17.07
C SER A 73 -21.22 -9.81 16.59
N VAL A 74 -20.31 -9.94 17.55
CA VAL A 74 -18.92 -10.33 17.32
C VAL A 74 -18.63 -11.75 17.82
N ALA A 75 -19.64 -12.47 18.33
CA ALA A 75 -19.45 -13.76 19.00
C ALA A 75 -18.87 -14.85 18.07
N GLY A 76 -19.14 -14.77 16.77
CA GLY A 76 -18.61 -15.68 15.75
C GLY A 76 -17.32 -15.21 15.08
N LEU A 77 -16.75 -14.07 15.50
CA LEU A 77 -15.52 -13.52 14.95
C LEU A 77 -14.33 -13.89 15.83
N LYS A 78 -13.23 -14.31 15.21
CA LYS A 78 -11.97 -14.53 15.94
C LYS A 78 -10.76 -14.28 15.04
N VAL A 79 -9.64 -13.94 15.67
CA VAL A 79 -8.32 -13.98 15.05
C VAL A 79 -7.69 -15.33 15.38
N GLY A 80 -7.31 -16.08 14.36
CA GLY A 80 -6.60 -17.36 14.49
C GLY A 80 -5.12 -17.16 14.87
N PRO A 81 -4.40 -18.25 15.17
CA PRO A 81 -2.96 -18.17 15.40
C PRO A 81 -2.24 -17.68 14.13
N CYS A 82 -1.13 -16.96 14.31
CA CYS A 82 -0.28 -16.55 13.20
C CYS A 82 0.45 -17.78 12.61
N GLU A 83 0.34 -17.97 11.30
CA GLU A 83 0.91 -19.10 10.57
C GLU A 83 2.13 -18.70 9.71
N GLY A 84 3.18 -19.52 9.77
CA GLY A 84 4.44 -19.34 9.02
C GLY A 84 5.65 -19.00 9.90
N GLU A 85 6.85 -19.21 9.38
CA GLU A 85 8.10 -18.99 10.16
C GLU A 85 8.27 -17.54 10.60
N ILE A 86 7.83 -16.59 9.76
CA ILE A 86 7.95 -15.15 10.01
C ILE A 86 7.12 -14.69 11.23
N CYS A 87 6.12 -15.47 11.65
CA CYS A 87 5.32 -15.18 12.85
C CYS A 87 6.14 -15.26 14.16
N ARG A 88 7.35 -15.83 14.12
CA ARG A 88 8.29 -15.81 15.25
C ARG A 88 9.07 -14.50 15.34
N GLU A 89 9.07 -13.69 14.29
CA GLU A 89 9.78 -12.42 14.30
C GLU A 89 9.07 -11.43 15.23
N PRO A 90 9.76 -10.76 16.18
CA PRO A 90 9.10 -9.98 17.23
C PRO A 90 8.12 -8.92 16.72
N ASN A 91 8.46 -8.23 15.63
CA ASN A 91 7.61 -7.21 15.03
C ASN A 91 6.30 -7.80 14.46
N VAL A 92 6.39 -9.00 13.87
CA VAL A 92 5.23 -9.71 13.30
C VAL A 92 4.38 -10.30 14.41
N ALA A 93 4.99 -10.96 15.40
CA ALA A 93 4.30 -11.50 16.56
C ALA A 93 3.53 -10.40 17.32
N ALA A 94 4.17 -9.25 17.54
CA ALA A 94 3.54 -8.11 18.19
C ALA A 94 2.39 -7.52 17.36
N ALA A 95 2.52 -7.44 16.03
CA ALA A 95 1.44 -6.99 15.17
C ALA A 95 0.26 -7.97 15.14
N ALA A 96 0.54 -9.27 15.04
CA ALA A 96 -0.48 -10.32 15.06
C ALA A 96 -1.25 -10.32 16.39
N GLY A 97 -0.56 -10.16 17.52
CA GLY A 97 -1.20 -10.06 18.84
C GLY A 97 -2.14 -8.85 19.01
N ARG A 98 -1.93 -7.77 18.25
CA ARG A 98 -2.81 -6.58 18.27
C ARG A 98 -4.04 -6.70 17.36
N LEU A 99 -4.07 -7.66 16.42
CA LEU A 99 -5.21 -7.80 15.51
C LEU A 99 -6.52 -8.08 16.24
N GLU A 100 -6.47 -8.78 17.38
CA GLU A 100 -7.66 -9.06 18.17
C GLU A 100 -8.25 -7.77 18.80
N GLU A 101 -7.40 -6.85 19.22
CA GLU A 101 -7.80 -5.53 19.72
C GLU A 101 -8.40 -4.66 18.60
N GLU A 102 -7.84 -4.76 17.39
CA GLU A 102 -8.31 -4.02 16.20
C GLU A 102 -9.63 -4.57 15.63
N LEU A 103 -9.98 -5.83 15.91
CA LEU A 103 -11.16 -6.49 15.33
C LEU A 103 -12.46 -5.75 15.65
N VAL A 104 -12.65 -5.35 16.91
CA VAL A 104 -13.83 -4.57 17.33
C VAL A 104 -13.85 -3.22 16.61
N GLY A 105 -12.69 -2.59 16.47
CA GLY A 105 -12.53 -1.36 15.72
C GLY A 105 -12.93 -1.52 14.25
N ALA A 106 -12.49 -2.59 13.59
CA ALA A 106 -12.79 -2.88 12.19
C ALA A 106 -14.29 -3.12 11.97
N VAL A 107 -14.94 -3.86 12.87
CA VAL A 107 -16.41 -4.06 12.85
C VAL A 107 -17.15 -2.74 12.98
N ARG A 108 -16.70 -1.86 13.89
CA ARG A 108 -17.30 -0.53 14.06
C ARG A 108 -17.17 0.32 12.80
N ASP A 109 -16.01 0.36 12.17
CA ASP A 109 -15.81 1.15 10.93
C ASP A 109 -16.71 0.65 9.81
N LEU A 110 -16.84 -0.67 9.66
CA LEU A 110 -17.71 -1.25 8.64
C LEU A 110 -19.19 -0.90 8.91
N LYS A 111 -19.63 -0.97 10.17
CA LYS A 111 -20.97 -0.57 10.58
C LYS A 111 -21.23 0.90 10.27
N ASP A 112 -20.35 1.79 10.73
CA ASP A 112 -20.55 3.23 10.65
C ASP A 112 -20.43 3.74 9.21
N GLY A 113 -19.53 3.14 8.41
CA GLY A 113 -19.28 3.51 7.01
C GLY A 113 -20.31 2.97 6.02
N ALA A 114 -20.72 1.70 6.19
CA ALA A 114 -21.52 1.00 5.19
C ALA A 114 -22.88 0.50 5.70
N GLY A 115 -23.12 0.50 7.01
CA GLY A 115 -24.24 -0.22 7.61
C GLY A 115 -24.14 -1.74 7.44
N LEU A 116 -22.94 -2.24 7.10
CA LEU A 116 -22.63 -3.66 6.99
C LEU A 116 -21.86 -4.08 8.24
N PHE A 117 -22.26 -5.14 8.92
CA PHE A 117 -21.57 -5.59 10.12
C PHE A 117 -21.90 -7.05 10.41
N PRO A 118 -21.04 -7.83 11.08
CA PRO A 118 -21.35 -9.21 11.44
C PRO A 118 -22.55 -9.33 12.41
N ALA A 119 -23.29 -10.42 12.28
CA ALA A 119 -24.37 -10.85 13.17
C ALA A 119 -24.13 -12.29 13.68
N ASP A 120 -24.99 -12.80 14.56
CA ASP A 120 -24.82 -14.10 15.25
C ASP A 120 -24.58 -15.29 14.31
N GLY A 121 -25.12 -15.23 13.08
CA GLY A 121 -24.93 -16.27 12.07
C GLY A 121 -23.55 -16.25 11.41
N ASN A 122 -22.79 -15.15 11.52
CA ASN A 122 -21.51 -15.01 10.85
C ASN A 122 -20.39 -15.65 11.67
N ARG A 123 -19.78 -16.68 11.09
CA ARG A 123 -18.58 -17.33 11.64
C ARG A 123 -17.41 -16.98 10.73
N ILE A 124 -16.52 -16.11 11.20
CA ILE A 124 -15.40 -15.58 10.40
C ILE A 124 -14.12 -15.71 11.22
N VAL A 125 -13.10 -16.32 10.63
CA VAL A 125 -11.78 -16.50 11.23
C VAL A 125 -10.78 -15.72 10.40
N LEU A 126 -10.15 -14.71 10.99
CA LEU A 126 -9.04 -14.00 10.36
C LEU A 126 -7.74 -14.74 10.71
N VAL A 127 -7.01 -15.22 9.73
CA VAL A 127 -5.79 -16.03 9.90
C VAL A 127 -4.57 -15.20 9.49
N PRO A 128 -3.82 -14.65 10.45
CA PRO A 128 -2.57 -13.96 10.16
C PRO A 128 -1.56 -14.94 9.53
N ARG A 129 -0.94 -14.57 8.41
CA ARG A 129 -0.03 -15.45 7.67
C ARG A 129 1.15 -14.70 7.09
N SER A 130 2.28 -15.38 6.85
CA SER A 130 3.34 -14.81 6.00
C SER A 130 2.85 -14.57 4.58
N PHE A 131 3.10 -13.37 4.05
CA PHE A 131 2.87 -12.99 2.66
C PHE A 131 3.63 -13.89 1.67
N ARG A 132 4.74 -14.53 2.09
CA ARG A 132 5.46 -15.49 1.24
C ARG A 132 4.78 -16.84 1.16
N ASP A 133 4.06 -17.21 2.21
CA ASP A 133 3.34 -18.48 2.31
C ASP A 133 1.89 -18.36 1.81
N CYS A 134 1.47 -17.15 1.44
CA CYS A 134 0.21 -16.89 0.76
C CYS A 134 0.28 -17.39 -0.70
N ALA A 135 -0.76 -18.12 -1.13
CA ALA A 135 -0.95 -18.50 -2.53
C ALA A 135 -1.44 -17.34 -3.42
N PHE A 136 -1.55 -16.14 -2.84
CA PHE A 136 -2.12 -14.93 -3.40
C PHE A 136 -1.21 -13.74 -3.10
N ARG A 137 -1.34 -12.64 -3.84
CA ARG A 137 -0.52 -11.42 -3.69
C ARG A 137 -1.33 -10.19 -3.29
N GLU A 138 -2.64 -10.34 -3.25
CA GLU A 138 -3.61 -9.31 -2.95
C GLU A 138 -3.72 -9.03 -1.44
N ALA A 139 -4.61 -8.11 -1.06
CA ALA A 139 -4.66 -7.63 0.33
C ALA A 139 -5.08 -8.69 1.35
N PHE A 140 -5.93 -9.62 0.93
CA PHE A 140 -6.41 -10.76 1.70
C PHE A 140 -7.06 -11.77 0.76
N ALA A 141 -7.25 -13.00 1.23
CA ALA A 141 -8.03 -14.01 0.53
C ALA A 141 -9.12 -14.58 1.43
N VAL A 142 -10.36 -14.64 0.92
CA VAL A 142 -11.50 -15.23 1.64
C VAL A 142 -11.75 -16.63 1.10
N ARG A 143 -11.81 -17.61 2.00
CA ARG A 143 -12.15 -19.00 1.71
C ARG A 143 -13.41 -19.37 2.48
N ARG A 144 -14.40 -19.90 1.77
CA ARG A 144 -15.62 -20.44 2.40
C ARG A 144 -15.39 -21.90 2.73
N GLU A 145 -15.61 -22.23 3.99
CA GLU A 145 -15.55 -23.59 4.53
C GLU A 145 -16.94 -23.98 5.06
N ASP A 146 -17.13 -25.25 5.39
CA ASP A 146 -18.42 -25.75 5.88
C ASP A 146 -18.81 -25.04 7.20
N GLY A 147 -19.74 -24.11 7.10
CA GLY A 147 -20.30 -23.36 8.24
C GLY A 147 -19.48 -22.15 8.71
N PHE A 148 -18.38 -21.78 8.05
CA PHE A 148 -17.63 -20.55 8.37
C PHE A 148 -16.80 -20.02 7.20
N SER A 149 -16.30 -18.80 7.31
CA SER A 149 -15.33 -18.22 6.37
C SER A 149 -13.98 -18.06 7.04
N SER A 150 -12.92 -18.51 6.37
CA SER A 150 -11.54 -18.20 6.74
C SER A 150 -11.04 -17.04 5.88
N VAL A 151 -10.29 -16.11 6.47
CA VAL A 151 -9.65 -15.02 5.74
C VAL A 151 -8.15 -15.00 6.03
N ASP A 152 -7.36 -15.26 5.00
CA ASP A 152 -5.91 -15.20 5.12
C ASP A 152 -5.47 -13.72 5.04
N LEU A 153 -4.79 -13.25 6.09
CA LEU A 153 -4.28 -11.88 6.23
C LEU A 153 -2.75 -11.87 6.18
N PRO A 154 -2.12 -11.34 5.13
CA PRO A 154 -0.66 -11.26 5.06
C PRO A 154 -0.09 -10.23 6.04
N MET A 155 0.87 -10.64 6.86
CA MET A 155 1.36 -9.84 7.97
C MET A 155 2.40 -8.80 7.60
N GLU A 156 3.28 -9.05 6.64
CA GLU A 156 4.38 -8.17 6.29
C GLU A 156 3.88 -6.78 5.83
N PRO A 157 2.88 -6.68 4.93
CA PRO A 157 2.26 -5.40 4.60
C PRO A 157 1.61 -4.68 5.80
N ILE A 158 1.02 -5.42 6.74
CA ILE A 158 0.39 -4.86 7.94
C ILE A 158 1.46 -4.31 8.90
N VAL A 159 2.52 -5.07 9.15
CA VAL A 159 3.65 -4.68 10.00
C VAL A 159 4.34 -3.44 9.45
N LEU A 160 4.55 -3.39 8.13
CA LEU A 160 5.13 -2.25 7.42
C LEU A 160 4.15 -1.08 7.24
N LYS A 161 2.91 -1.21 7.73
CA LYS A 161 1.84 -0.22 7.61
C LYS A 161 1.54 0.17 6.15
N TRP A 162 1.79 -0.73 5.21
CA TRP A 162 1.32 -0.58 3.82
C TRP A 162 -0.19 -0.57 3.79
N TRP A 163 -0.79 -1.45 4.59
CA TRP A 163 -2.22 -1.57 4.78
C TRP A 163 -2.52 -1.37 6.26
N PRO A 164 -3.27 -0.32 6.64
CA PRO A 164 -3.71 -0.13 8.01
C PRO A 164 -4.50 -1.36 8.47
N ALA A 165 -4.08 -1.99 9.57
CA ALA A 165 -4.63 -3.26 10.05
C ALA A 165 -6.17 -3.22 10.12
N ARG A 166 -6.71 -2.18 10.75
CA ARG A 166 -8.14 -1.96 10.93
C ARG A 166 -8.90 -1.87 9.60
N GLU A 167 -8.36 -1.16 8.61
CA GLU A 167 -8.99 -0.98 7.30
C GLU A 167 -8.99 -2.28 6.49
N VAL A 168 -7.84 -2.97 6.41
CA VAL A 168 -7.76 -4.24 5.67
C VAL A 168 -8.62 -5.33 6.33
N MET A 169 -8.70 -5.35 7.66
CA MET A 169 -9.61 -6.23 8.39
C MET A 169 -11.08 -5.88 8.12
N SER A 170 -11.43 -4.59 8.07
CA SER A 170 -12.78 -4.14 7.71
C SER A 170 -13.15 -4.59 6.30
N ALA A 171 -12.23 -4.49 5.33
CA ALA A 171 -12.43 -4.99 3.97
C ALA A 171 -12.60 -6.51 3.91
N ALA A 172 -11.76 -7.25 4.64
CA ALA A 172 -11.86 -8.70 4.79
C ALA A 172 -13.21 -9.13 5.37
N LEU A 173 -13.67 -8.45 6.43
CA LEU A 173 -14.97 -8.67 7.03
C LEU A 173 -16.10 -8.33 6.05
N ALA A 174 -16.01 -7.22 5.33
CA ALA A 174 -17.00 -6.85 4.32
C ALA A 174 -17.19 -7.97 3.29
N TRP A 175 -16.10 -8.50 2.74
CA TRP A 175 -16.16 -9.60 1.80
C TRP A 175 -16.76 -10.84 2.45
N ALA A 176 -16.26 -11.29 3.60
CA ALA A 176 -16.71 -12.52 4.23
C ALA A 176 -18.20 -12.46 4.63
N VAL A 177 -18.67 -11.32 5.13
CA VAL A 177 -20.08 -11.07 5.44
C VAL A 177 -20.94 -11.13 4.18
N LEU A 178 -20.53 -10.46 3.11
CA LEU A 178 -21.25 -10.50 1.83
C LEU A 178 -21.29 -11.90 1.23
N ASP A 179 -20.19 -12.66 1.32
CA ASP A 179 -20.15 -14.03 0.82
C ASP A 179 -21.15 -14.93 1.54
N GLN A 180 -21.27 -14.78 2.87
CA GLN A 180 -22.23 -15.57 3.66
C GLN A 180 -23.69 -15.16 3.42
N GLU A 181 -23.95 -13.89 3.09
CA GLU A 181 -25.32 -13.34 3.00
C GLU A 181 -25.91 -13.29 1.60
N ILE A 182 -25.09 -13.20 0.58
CA ILE A 182 -25.56 -13.08 -0.80
C ILE A 182 -25.43 -14.45 -1.47
N PRO A 183 -26.53 -15.06 -1.92
CA PRO A 183 -26.47 -16.30 -2.68
C PRO A 183 -25.56 -16.17 -3.89
N LEU A 184 -24.68 -17.14 -4.09
CA LEU A 184 -23.73 -17.19 -5.22
C LEU A 184 -22.78 -15.98 -5.31
N TYR A 185 -22.56 -15.24 -4.22
CA TYR A 185 -21.61 -14.13 -4.20
C TYR A 185 -20.21 -14.57 -4.63
N GLY A 186 -19.74 -15.72 -4.14
CA GLY A 186 -18.50 -16.37 -4.57
C GLY A 186 -18.43 -16.77 -6.05
N GLN A 187 -19.50 -16.58 -6.83
CA GLN A 187 -19.52 -16.76 -8.29
C GLN A 187 -19.56 -15.42 -9.06
N THR A 188 -19.73 -14.30 -8.36
CA THR A 188 -19.64 -12.97 -8.98
C THR A 188 -18.21 -12.63 -9.40
N PRO A 189 -18.00 -11.74 -10.38
CA PRO A 189 -16.66 -11.33 -10.81
C PRO A 189 -15.76 -10.86 -9.67
N LEU A 190 -14.47 -11.17 -9.74
CA LEU A 190 -13.49 -10.82 -8.71
C LEU A 190 -13.40 -9.31 -8.49
N TRP A 191 -13.41 -8.52 -9.58
CA TRP A 191 -13.38 -7.06 -9.48
C TRP A 191 -14.57 -6.51 -8.68
N PHE A 192 -15.73 -7.16 -8.76
CA PHE A 192 -16.90 -6.75 -8.02
C PHE A 192 -16.75 -7.10 -6.54
N ARG A 193 -16.31 -8.31 -6.22
CA ARG A 193 -16.10 -8.74 -4.83
C ARG A 193 -15.04 -7.91 -4.13
N ALA A 194 -13.89 -7.73 -4.77
CA ALA A 194 -12.81 -6.90 -4.26
C ALA A 194 -13.25 -5.44 -4.18
N GLY A 195 -13.82 -4.90 -5.25
CA GLY A 195 -14.26 -3.50 -5.33
C GLY A 195 -15.29 -3.14 -4.26
N SER A 196 -16.32 -3.97 -4.07
CA SER A 196 -17.34 -3.73 -3.06
C SER A 196 -16.78 -3.82 -1.64
N ALA A 197 -15.94 -4.82 -1.34
CA ALA A 197 -15.28 -4.95 -0.04
C ALA A 197 -14.38 -3.74 0.28
N LEU A 198 -13.55 -3.31 -0.70
CA LEU A 198 -12.67 -2.14 -0.57
C LEU A 198 -13.47 -0.84 -0.40
N HIS A 199 -14.59 -0.69 -1.12
CA HIS A 199 -15.41 0.50 -1.06
C HIS A 199 -16.17 0.61 0.27
N LEU A 200 -16.80 -0.47 0.73
CA LEU A 200 -17.62 -0.46 1.95
C LEU A 200 -16.78 -0.30 3.22
N SER A 201 -15.51 -0.69 3.19
CA SER A 201 -14.60 -0.60 4.34
C SER A 201 -13.81 0.70 4.43
N GLY A 202 -13.81 1.52 3.38
CA GLY A 202 -12.92 2.69 3.25
C GLY A 202 -11.48 2.37 2.84
N PHE A 203 -11.07 1.09 2.89
CA PHE A 203 -9.71 0.66 2.56
C PHE A 203 -9.31 0.88 1.09
N GLY A 204 -10.29 1.03 0.19
CA GLY A 204 -10.05 1.24 -1.23
C GLY A 204 -9.19 2.48 -1.55
N GLU A 205 -9.22 3.52 -0.72
CA GLU A 205 -8.34 4.68 -0.90
C GLU A 205 -6.88 4.32 -0.64
N ALA A 206 -6.58 3.72 0.51
CA ALA A 206 -5.21 3.29 0.86
C ALA A 206 -4.65 2.31 -0.19
N TYR A 207 -5.46 1.34 -0.61
CA TYR A 207 -5.07 0.34 -1.61
C TYR A 207 -4.75 0.98 -2.97
N THR A 208 -5.65 1.81 -3.52
CA THR A 208 -5.44 2.44 -4.83
C THR A 208 -4.36 3.51 -4.80
N ARG A 209 -4.20 4.23 -3.69
CA ARG A 209 -3.10 5.18 -3.47
C ARG A 209 -1.75 4.47 -3.57
N ARG A 210 -1.59 3.34 -2.88
CA ARG A 210 -0.36 2.55 -2.93
C ARG A 210 -0.07 2.07 -4.36
N ALA A 211 -1.06 1.52 -5.05
CA ALA A 211 -0.90 1.08 -6.44
C ALA A 211 -0.43 2.21 -7.38
N LEU A 212 -0.92 3.43 -7.17
CA LEU A 212 -0.46 4.61 -7.92
C LEU A 212 0.98 4.98 -7.61
N LEU A 213 1.38 4.94 -6.33
CA LEU A 213 2.74 5.24 -5.89
C LEU A 213 3.78 4.21 -6.35
N GLU A 214 3.38 2.93 -6.46
CA GLU A 214 4.25 1.86 -6.97
C GLU A 214 4.34 1.85 -8.50
N SER A 215 3.46 2.56 -9.20
CA SER A 215 3.40 2.53 -10.66
C SER A 215 4.35 3.52 -11.32
N ASP A 216 5.17 2.99 -12.23
CA ASP A 216 5.99 3.82 -13.12
C ASP A 216 5.19 4.51 -14.23
N ALA A 217 4.04 3.93 -14.58
CA ALA A 217 3.13 4.43 -15.59
C ALA A 217 1.68 4.33 -15.07
N PRO A 218 1.27 5.22 -14.14
CA PRO A 218 -0.06 5.18 -13.55
C PRO A 218 -1.24 5.09 -14.55
N PRO A 219 -1.19 5.72 -15.75
CA PRO A 219 -2.25 5.54 -16.74
C PRO A 219 -2.48 4.08 -17.17
N LEU A 220 -1.44 3.23 -17.13
CA LEU A 220 -1.53 1.79 -17.48
C LEU A 220 -2.19 0.93 -16.40
N LEU A 221 -2.48 1.51 -15.23
CA LEU A 221 -3.29 0.85 -14.20
C LEU A 221 -4.77 0.83 -14.57
N VAL A 222 -5.24 1.74 -15.44
CA VAL A 222 -6.63 1.71 -15.90
C VAL A 222 -6.78 0.59 -16.93
N ARG A 223 -7.38 -0.51 -16.48
CA ARG A 223 -7.56 -1.75 -17.25
C ARG A 223 -9.05 -2.09 -17.40
N PRO A 224 -9.43 -2.90 -18.39
CA PRO A 224 -10.76 -3.53 -18.43
C PRO A 224 -11.10 -4.22 -17.11
N LEU A 225 -12.39 -4.31 -16.78
CA LEU A 225 -12.82 -5.06 -15.61
C LEU A 225 -12.54 -6.54 -15.85
N GLY A 226 -11.80 -7.18 -14.95
CA GLY A 226 -11.32 -8.54 -15.11
C GLY A 226 -11.37 -9.34 -13.83
N ASP A 227 -11.11 -10.64 -13.95
CA ASP A 227 -11.28 -11.60 -12.86
C ASP A 227 -9.96 -12.12 -12.27
N SER A 228 -8.83 -11.48 -12.56
CA SER A 228 -7.51 -11.97 -12.14
C SER A 228 -6.56 -10.89 -11.65
N GLY A 229 -5.83 -11.27 -10.59
CA GLY A 229 -4.69 -10.53 -10.01
C GLY A 229 -5.03 -9.16 -9.44
N ASP A 230 -3.97 -8.40 -9.13
CA ASP A 230 -4.05 -7.04 -8.55
C ASP A 230 -4.86 -6.06 -9.42
N GLY A 231 -4.87 -6.29 -10.74
CA GLY A 231 -5.66 -5.49 -11.68
C GLY A 231 -7.15 -5.50 -11.37
N ALA A 232 -7.70 -6.63 -10.92
CA ALA A 232 -9.11 -6.75 -10.55
C ALA A 232 -9.44 -5.92 -9.30
N TRP A 233 -8.51 -5.82 -8.35
CA TRP A 233 -8.72 -5.08 -7.10
C TRP A 233 -8.70 -3.57 -7.31
N VAL A 234 -7.70 -3.06 -8.03
CA VAL A 234 -7.59 -1.63 -8.36
C VAL A 234 -8.77 -1.20 -9.25
N ALA A 235 -9.04 -1.94 -10.33
CA ALA A 235 -10.15 -1.65 -11.22
C ALA A 235 -11.50 -1.74 -10.51
N GLY A 236 -11.67 -2.74 -9.64
CA GLY A 236 -12.86 -2.91 -8.81
C GLY A 236 -13.11 -1.73 -7.88
N ALA A 237 -12.08 -1.28 -7.16
CA ALA A 237 -12.18 -0.12 -6.27
C ALA A 237 -12.57 1.15 -7.03
N TRP A 238 -11.94 1.40 -8.18
CA TRP A 238 -12.27 2.53 -9.04
C TRP A 238 -13.66 2.42 -9.67
N ALA A 239 -14.11 1.22 -10.04
CA ALA A 239 -15.46 1.01 -10.55
C ALA A 239 -16.52 1.36 -9.50
N MET A 240 -16.33 0.98 -8.24
CA MET A 240 -17.25 1.36 -7.16
C MET A 240 -17.24 2.86 -6.88
N ARG A 241 -16.07 3.51 -6.94
CA ARG A 241 -15.97 4.98 -6.81
C ARG A 241 -16.61 5.70 -7.99
N ALA A 242 -16.45 5.21 -9.21
CA ALA A 242 -17.12 5.75 -10.39
C ALA A 242 -18.64 5.61 -10.28
N LEU A 243 -19.11 4.46 -9.77
CA LEU A 243 -20.53 4.24 -9.47
C LEU A 243 -21.04 5.23 -8.42
N GLU A 244 -20.34 5.40 -7.29
CA GLU A 244 -20.70 6.37 -6.24
C GLU A 244 -20.73 7.80 -6.80
N ALA A 245 -19.71 8.22 -7.55
CA ALA A 245 -19.62 9.57 -8.10
C ALA A 245 -20.80 9.90 -9.03
N ARG A 246 -21.36 8.89 -9.70
CA ARG A 246 -22.41 9.08 -10.71
C ARG A 246 -23.82 8.84 -10.20
N LYS A 247 -24.00 7.87 -9.30
CA LYS A 247 -25.31 7.38 -8.82
C LYS A 247 -25.49 7.55 -7.31
N GLY A 248 -24.46 8.01 -6.60
CA GLY A 248 -24.45 8.19 -5.16
C GLY A 248 -24.15 6.91 -4.37
N ARG A 249 -23.90 7.08 -3.07
CA ARG A 249 -23.57 6.00 -2.11
C ARG A 249 -24.62 4.91 -1.99
N ALA A 250 -25.87 5.19 -2.35
CA ALA A 250 -26.94 4.20 -2.30
C ALA A 250 -26.84 3.14 -3.41
N ALA A 251 -26.17 3.46 -4.53
CA ALA A 251 -26.16 2.60 -5.71
C ALA A 251 -25.56 1.20 -5.44
N LEU A 252 -24.41 1.13 -4.78
CA LEU A 252 -23.82 -0.17 -4.42
C LEU A 252 -24.74 -0.95 -3.47
N ARG A 253 -25.37 -0.28 -2.50
CA ARG A 253 -26.31 -0.94 -1.57
C ARG A 253 -27.53 -1.50 -2.29
N SER A 254 -28.09 -0.77 -3.26
CA SER A 254 -29.18 -1.26 -4.09
C SER A 254 -28.76 -2.47 -4.93
N TRP A 255 -27.54 -2.46 -5.49
CA TRP A 255 -27.02 -3.60 -6.26
C TRP A 255 -26.86 -4.83 -5.37
N LEU A 256 -26.24 -4.69 -4.21
CA LEU A 256 -26.09 -5.78 -3.23
C LEU A 256 -27.45 -6.30 -2.74
N SER A 257 -28.45 -5.43 -2.58
CA SER A 257 -29.81 -5.82 -2.23
C SER A 257 -30.48 -6.65 -3.34
N ALA A 258 -30.30 -6.28 -4.62
CA ALA A 258 -30.83 -7.06 -5.73
C ALA A 258 -30.20 -8.47 -5.78
N LEU A 259 -28.88 -8.56 -5.59
CA LEU A 259 -28.18 -9.85 -5.50
C LEU A 259 -28.69 -10.69 -4.32
N ARG A 260 -28.91 -10.07 -3.16
CA ARG A 260 -29.48 -10.75 -1.98
C ARG A 260 -30.88 -11.31 -2.23
N SER A 261 -31.67 -10.63 -3.05
CA SER A 261 -33.00 -11.09 -3.49
C SER A 261 -32.95 -12.19 -4.56
N GLY A 262 -31.74 -12.62 -4.98
CA GLY A 262 -31.55 -13.70 -5.94
C GLY A 262 -31.48 -13.24 -7.41
N SER A 263 -31.41 -11.94 -7.70
CA SER A 263 -31.21 -11.47 -9.06
C SER A 263 -29.85 -11.94 -9.62
N PRO A 264 -29.80 -12.48 -10.84
CA PRO A 264 -28.55 -12.78 -11.53
C PRO A 264 -27.62 -11.56 -11.57
N PHE A 265 -26.31 -11.79 -11.49
CA PHE A 265 -25.33 -10.71 -11.31
C PHE A 265 -25.45 -9.56 -12.32
N TRP A 266 -25.50 -9.90 -13.61
CA TRP A 266 -25.59 -8.91 -14.69
C TRP A 266 -26.96 -8.24 -14.76
N GLU A 267 -28.03 -8.96 -14.39
CA GLU A 267 -29.36 -8.35 -14.30
C GLU A 267 -29.43 -7.35 -13.15
N ALA A 268 -28.85 -7.68 -12.00
CA ALA A 268 -28.77 -6.80 -10.84
C ALA A 268 -27.96 -5.53 -11.15
N LEU A 269 -26.87 -5.65 -11.93
CA LEU A 269 -26.12 -4.51 -12.46
C LEU A 269 -27.04 -3.65 -13.34
N SER A 270 -27.66 -4.24 -14.36
CA SER A 270 -28.47 -3.48 -15.31
C SER A 270 -29.67 -2.80 -14.67
N GLN A 271 -30.33 -3.45 -13.70
CA GLN A 271 -31.43 -2.86 -12.93
C GLN A 271 -30.97 -1.67 -12.08
N THR A 272 -29.80 -1.76 -11.46
CA THR A 272 -29.31 -0.72 -10.53
C THR A 272 -28.65 0.45 -11.25
N CYS A 273 -27.83 0.15 -12.26
CA CYS A 273 -27.07 1.15 -12.99
C CYS A 273 -27.86 1.74 -14.17
N GLY A 274 -28.88 1.03 -14.67
CA GLY A 274 -29.63 1.38 -15.87
C GLY A 274 -28.82 1.20 -17.16
N GLU A 275 -27.84 0.30 -17.15
CA GLU A 275 -26.79 0.20 -18.16
C GLU A 275 -26.46 -1.25 -18.52
N SER A 276 -25.94 -1.45 -19.74
CA SER A 276 -25.29 -2.71 -20.10
C SER A 276 -23.92 -2.83 -19.42
N PRO A 277 -23.37 -4.05 -19.27
CA PRO A 277 -22.02 -4.25 -18.75
C PRO A 277 -20.95 -3.41 -19.46
N GLU A 278 -21.05 -3.29 -20.78
CA GLU A 278 -20.09 -2.53 -21.61
C GLU A 278 -20.19 -1.03 -21.34
N ALA A 279 -21.41 -0.51 -21.17
CA ALA A 279 -21.62 0.89 -20.81
C ALA A 279 -21.06 1.19 -19.42
N PHE A 280 -21.28 0.29 -18.44
CA PHE A 280 -20.71 0.42 -17.11
C PHE A 280 -19.17 0.43 -17.14
N GLU A 281 -18.55 -0.48 -17.88
CA GLU A 281 -17.08 -0.53 -18.02
C GLU A 281 -16.53 0.74 -18.67
N SER A 282 -17.14 1.20 -19.76
CA SER A 282 -16.73 2.42 -20.46
C SER A 282 -16.75 3.64 -19.52
N GLU A 283 -17.81 3.77 -18.73
CA GLU A 283 -17.97 4.85 -17.75
C GLU A 283 -16.94 4.78 -16.61
N TYR A 284 -16.71 3.58 -16.07
CA TYR A 284 -15.65 3.35 -15.08
C TYR A 284 -14.29 3.78 -15.64
N ARG A 285 -13.92 3.32 -16.83
CA ARG A 285 -12.60 3.61 -17.42
C ARG A 285 -12.42 5.10 -17.64
N ARG A 286 -13.43 5.78 -18.17
CA ARG A 286 -13.41 7.24 -18.35
C ARG A 286 -13.23 7.98 -17.03
N TRP A 287 -13.93 7.56 -15.98
CA TRP A 287 -13.78 8.13 -14.64
C TRP A 287 -12.36 7.88 -14.09
N ALA A 288 -11.87 6.65 -14.19
CA ALA A 288 -10.56 6.26 -13.67
C ALA A 288 -9.41 6.98 -14.41
N GLU A 289 -9.48 7.12 -15.73
CA GLU A 289 -8.51 7.89 -16.52
C GLU A 289 -8.48 9.37 -16.10
N ALA A 290 -9.64 9.96 -15.81
CA ALA A 290 -9.73 11.32 -15.32
C ALA A 290 -9.13 11.46 -13.91
N TYR A 291 -9.51 10.56 -13.00
CA TYR A 291 -8.99 10.51 -11.64
C TYR A 291 -7.47 10.34 -11.61
N VAL A 292 -6.93 9.35 -12.34
CA VAL A 292 -5.48 9.09 -12.41
C VAL A 292 -4.74 10.32 -12.95
N ARG A 293 -5.23 10.94 -14.03
CA ARG A 293 -4.61 12.15 -14.58
C ARG A 293 -4.55 13.30 -13.57
N GLU A 294 -5.62 13.49 -12.80
CA GLU A 294 -5.71 14.54 -11.80
C GLU A 294 -4.75 14.30 -10.63
N VAL A 295 -4.79 13.12 -10.02
CA VAL A 295 -3.98 12.83 -8.81
C VAL A 295 -2.50 12.61 -9.12
N THR A 296 -2.14 12.35 -10.38
CA THR A 296 -0.74 12.12 -10.78
C THR A 296 -0.07 13.34 -11.43
N VAL A 297 -0.73 14.50 -11.45
CA VAL A 297 -0.24 15.72 -12.13
C VAL A 297 1.16 16.16 -11.70
N ASN A 298 1.51 15.96 -10.42
CA ASN A 298 2.79 16.39 -9.86
C ASN A 298 3.90 15.33 -9.90
N ARG A 299 3.65 14.16 -10.54
CA ARG A 299 4.65 13.08 -10.63
C ARG A 299 5.94 13.53 -11.30
N ALA A 300 5.84 14.30 -12.37
CA ALA A 300 7.02 14.75 -13.13
C ALA A 300 7.96 15.60 -12.27
N GLU A 301 7.41 16.50 -11.45
CA GLU A 301 8.17 17.35 -10.54
C GLU A 301 8.92 16.53 -9.48
N LEU A 302 8.25 15.54 -8.86
CA LEU A 302 8.92 14.59 -7.96
C LEU A 302 10.08 13.87 -8.68
N MET A 303 9.82 13.34 -9.88
CA MET A 303 10.83 12.57 -10.62
C MET A 303 12.04 13.41 -11.03
N GLU A 304 11.87 14.71 -11.31
CA GLU A 304 12.98 15.63 -11.53
C GLU A 304 13.86 15.78 -10.28
N ALA A 305 13.25 15.92 -9.10
CA ALA A 305 13.98 16.01 -7.85
C ALA A 305 14.71 14.69 -7.52
N VAL A 306 14.09 13.54 -7.78
CA VAL A 306 14.73 12.22 -7.65
C VAL A 306 15.90 12.07 -8.63
N ALA A 307 15.79 12.58 -9.86
CA ALA A 307 16.88 12.57 -10.83
C ALA A 307 18.11 13.36 -10.35
N LEU A 308 17.92 14.46 -9.60
CA LEU A 308 19.01 15.20 -8.96
C LEU A 308 19.74 14.34 -7.92
N LEU A 309 19.02 13.57 -7.09
CA LEU A 309 19.62 12.62 -6.13
C LEU A 309 20.47 11.56 -6.84
N ARG A 310 19.98 11.00 -7.95
CA ARG A 310 20.72 10.00 -8.75
C ARG A 310 22.02 10.57 -9.30
N ARG A 311 22.04 11.86 -9.65
CA ARG A 311 23.23 12.60 -10.13
C ARG A 311 24.15 13.08 -8.99
N GLY A 312 23.80 12.80 -7.73
CA GLY A 312 24.57 13.22 -6.55
C GLY A 312 24.43 14.69 -6.19
N LYS A 313 23.42 15.38 -6.71
CA LYS A 313 23.12 16.79 -6.39
C LYS A 313 22.22 16.88 -5.15
N ASP A 314 22.70 16.36 -4.03
CA ASP A 314 21.87 16.08 -2.85
C ASP A 314 21.30 17.36 -2.20
N ALA A 315 22.04 18.47 -2.24
CA ALA A 315 21.56 19.76 -1.70
C ALA A 315 20.47 20.40 -2.57
N GLU A 316 20.63 20.36 -3.89
CA GLU A 316 19.62 20.87 -4.85
C GLU A 316 18.34 20.03 -4.77
N ALA A 317 18.49 18.70 -4.70
CA ALA A 317 17.37 17.80 -4.54
C ALA A 317 16.63 18.04 -3.22
N ALA A 318 17.35 18.16 -2.09
CA ALA A 318 16.75 18.40 -0.79
C ALA A 318 15.92 19.68 -0.77
N ALA A 319 16.42 20.78 -1.36
CA ALA A 319 15.66 22.03 -1.43
C ALA A 319 14.36 21.89 -2.23
N ARG A 320 14.38 21.18 -3.37
CA ARG A 320 13.17 20.93 -4.17
C ARG A 320 12.16 20.03 -3.44
N LEU A 321 12.64 18.98 -2.79
CA LEU A 321 11.79 18.03 -2.05
C LEU A 321 11.17 18.68 -0.82
N GLU A 322 11.92 19.54 -0.13
CA GLU A 322 11.42 20.32 1.00
C GLU A 322 10.34 21.32 0.57
N ALA A 323 10.54 22.03 -0.54
CA ALA A 323 9.51 22.88 -1.14
C ALA A 323 8.26 22.07 -1.54
N PHE A 324 8.44 20.92 -2.19
CA PHE A 324 7.32 20.05 -2.59
C PHE A 324 6.46 19.64 -1.39
N VAL A 325 7.10 19.15 -0.32
CA VAL A 325 6.39 18.71 0.90
C VAL A 325 5.72 19.89 1.61
N GLY A 326 6.39 21.04 1.68
CA GLY A 326 5.87 22.23 2.37
C GLY A 326 4.72 22.91 1.63
N GLU A 327 4.79 22.99 0.30
CA GLU A 327 3.78 23.66 -0.52
C GLU A 327 2.60 22.73 -0.85
N ARG A 328 2.80 21.41 -0.84
CA ARG A 328 1.79 20.42 -1.25
C ARG A 328 1.68 19.24 -0.28
N PRO A 329 1.36 19.48 1.00
CA PRO A 329 1.33 18.42 2.01
C PRO A 329 0.23 17.36 1.79
N LEU A 330 -0.78 17.67 0.98
CA LEU A 330 -1.89 16.76 0.65
C LEU A 330 -1.74 16.08 -0.73
N ASP A 331 -0.65 16.34 -1.45
CA ASP A 331 -0.41 15.70 -2.74
C ASP A 331 -0.17 14.19 -2.58
N LEU A 332 -0.59 13.40 -3.57
CA LEU A 332 -0.37 11.96 -3.62
C LEU A 332 1.09 11.60 -3.32
N TYR A 333 2.04 12.36 -3.88
CA TYR A 333 3.47 12.09 -3.81
C TYR A 333 4.18 12.73 -2.63
N ALA A 334 3.47 13.42 -1.72
CA ALA A 334 4.07 14.12 -0.59
C ALA A 334 4.88 13.18 0.34
N GLY A 335 4.36 11.97 0.61
CA GLY A 335 5.07 10.99 1.43
C GLY A 335 6.33 10.43 0.76
N ASP A 336 6.28 10.16 -0.55
CA ASP A 336 7.47 9.76 -1.31
C ASP A 336 8.50 10.90 -1.39
N ALA A 337 8.06 12.14 -1.57
CA ALA A 337 8.93 13.32 -1.52
C ALA A 337 9.61 13.45 -0.14
N ALA A 338 8.87 13.23 0.96
CA ALA A 338 9.41 13.20 2.31
C ALA A 338 10.41 12.06 2.51
N TYR A 339 10.15 10.86 1.96
CA TYR A 339 11.13 9.78 1.93
C TYR A 339 12.43 10.22 1.26
N TYR A 340 12.36 10.76 0.04
CA TYR A 340 13.55 11.17 -0.72
C TYR A 340 14.29 12.32 -0.05
N LEU A 341 13.58 13.25 0.60
CA LEU A 341 14.16 14.34 1.38
C LEU A 341 14.99 13.80 2.53
N ASN A 342 14.46 12.85 3.30
CA ASN A 342 15.16 12.26 4.43
C ASN A 342 16.30 11.35 3.98
N TYR A 343 16.16 10.66 2.85
CA TYR A 343 17.27 9.97 2.21
C TYR A 343 18.40 10.93 1.81
N ALA A 344 18.08 12.09 1.23
CA ALA A 344 19.07 13.13 0.93
C ALA A 344 19.80 13.60 2.19
N ARG A 345 19.08 13.74 3.32
CA ARG A 345 19.65 14.09 4.63
C ARG A 345 20.62 13.01 5.13
N VAL A 346 20.30 11.72 5.00
CA VAL A 346 21.24 10.61 5.32
C VAL A 346 22.52 10.73 4.51
N ARG A 347 22.41 10.95 3.20
CA ARG A 347 23.58 11.06 2.31
C ARG A 347 24.48 12.26 2.62
N ARG A 348 23.90 13.32 3.16
CA ARG A 348 24.60 14.53 3.61
C ARG A 348 25.14 14.43 5.04
N GLY A 349 24.95 13.30 5.73
CA GLY A 349 25.37 13.11 7.12
C GLY A 349 24.48 13.80 8.16
N ALA A 350 23.32 14.32 7.77
CA ALA A 350 22.37 14.97 8.68
C ALA A 350 21.48 13.93 9.39
N TYR A 351 22.09 13.00 10.12
CA TYR A 351 21.42 11.79 10.63
C TYR A 351 20.27 12.09 11.60
N THR A 352 20.42 13.04 12.53
CA THR A 352 19.33 13.42 13.45
C THR A 352 18.10 13.95 12.72
N ALA A 353 18.31 14.81 11.72
CA ALA A 353 17.21 15.35 10.92
C ALA A 353 16.54 14.25 10.06
N ALA A 354 17.34 13.32 9.52
CA ALA A 354 16.83 12.17 8.80
C ALA A 354 16.00 11.23 9.71
N ILE A 355 16.47 10.93 10.92
CA ILE A 355 15.74 10.10 11.91
C ILE A 355 14.40 10.74 12.24
N ASN A 356 14.37 12.04 12.55
CA ASN A 356 13.12 12.74 12.86
C ASN A 356 12.15 12.70 11.68
N GLY A 357 12.63 12.97 10.46
CA GLY A 357 11.77 12.95 9.29
C GLY A 357 11.30 11.55 8.86
N PHE A 358 12.12 10.50 9.02
CA PHE A 358 11.67 9.13 8.79
C PHE A 358 10.69 8.66 9.88
N THR A 359 10.90 9.05 11.14
CA THR A 359 9.95 8.79 12.22
C THR A 359 8.59 9.42 11.89
N ASP A 360 8.58 10.70 11.48
CA ASP A 360 7.34 11.37 11.09
C ASP A 360 6.64 10.65 9.92
N LEU A 361 7.40 10.27 8.89
CA LEU A 361 6.87 9.52 7.75
C LEU A 361 6.31 8.14 8.15
N LEU A 362 7.01 7.37 8.99
CA LEU A 362 6.66 5.97 9.33
C LEU A 362 5.66 5.84 10.49
N VAL A 363 5.53 6.88 11.32
CA VAL A 363 4.63 6.89 12.46
C VAL A 363 3.38 7.70 12.16
N ASN A 364 3.54 8.96 11.71
CA ASN A 364 2.44 9.90 11.55
C ASN A 364 1.83 9.87 10.15
N ALA A 365 2.62 9.50 9.13
CA ALA A 365 2.19 9.54 7.72
C ALA A 365 2.39 8.20 6.99
N ALA A 366 2.34 7.06 7.70
CA ALA A 366 2.79 5.76 7.17
C ALA A 366 2.09 5.32 5.87
N GLY A 367 0.81 5.68 5.68
CA GLY A 367 0.02 5.37 4.47
C GLY A 367 0.26 6.32 3.28
N THR A 368 1.20 7.26 3.37
CA THR A 368 1.44 8.29 2.33
C THR A 368 2.59 7.96 1.38
N THR A 369 3.32 6.87 1.61
CA THR A 369 4.44 6.43 0.77
C THR A 369 4.27 4.96 0.39
N SER A 370 4.89 4.51 -0.70
CA SER A 370 5.06 3.09 -1.00
C SER A 370 6.41 2.53 -0.51
N LEU A 371 7.27 3.40 0.02
CA LEU A 371 8.69 3.14 0.26
C LEU A 371 9.01 2.81 1.73
N GLN A 372 8.04 2.30 2.51
CA GLN A 372 8.19 2.06 3.95
C GLN A 372 9.38 1.15 4.28
N GLY A 373 9.55 0.03 3.55
CA GLY A 373 10.69 -0.87 3.76
C GLY A 373 12.03 -0.17 3.55
N LYS A 374 12.13 0.68 2.52
CA LYS A 374 13.34 1.48 2.27
C LYS A 374 13.54 2.55 3.34
N ALA A 375 12.46 3.21 3.79
CA ALA A 375 12.50 4.21 4.85
C ALA A 375 13.06 3.60 6.15
N HIS A 376 12.58 2.42 6.56
CA HIS A 376 13.14 1.65 7.67
C HIS A 376 14.63 1.39 7.47
N TYR A 377 15.05 0.91 6.30
CA TYR A 377 16.47 0.68 6.03
C TYR A 377 17.33 1.94 6.18
N PHE A 378 16.86 3.08 5.68
CA PHE A 378 17.59 4.35 5.77
C PHE A 378 17.58 4.98 7.16
N MET A 379 16.49 4.80 7.91
CA MET A 379 16.42 5.16 9.31
C MET A 379 17.40 4.29 10.14
N GLY A 380 17.45 2.99 9.88
CA GLY A 380 18.44 2.07 10.47
C GLY A 380 19.87 2.49 10.18
N ARG A 381 20.16 2.91 8.94
CA ARG A 381 21.46 3.51 8.59
C ARG A 381 21.77 4.77 9.38
N ALA A 382 20.80 5.68 9.52
CA ALA A 382 20.99 6.91 10.27
C ALA A 382 21.27 6.61 11.76
N TYR A 383 20.56 5.65 12.36
CA TYR A 383 20.86 5.18 13.71
C TYR A 383 22.23 4.53 13.83
N HIS A 384 22.63 3.70 12.87
CA HIS A 384 23.94 3.05 12.86
C HIS A 384 25.06 4.10 12.89
N PHE A 385 25.06 5.06 11.96
CA PHE A 385 26.08 6.12 11.97
C PHE A 385 25.95 7.08 13.15
N GLY A 386 24.75 7.20 13.73
CA GLY A 386 24.53 7.94 14.97
C GLY A 386 25.00 7.21 16.23
N GLY A 387 25.46 5.95 16.14
CA GLY A 387 25.92 5.16 17.28
C GLY A 387 24.81 4.43 18.06
N TYR A 388 23.60 4.32 17.51
CA TYR A 388 22.44 3.70 18.15
C TYR A 388 22.17 2.28 17.61
N ALA A 389 23.09 1.35 17.86
CA ALA A 389 23.05 -0.01 17.28
C ALA A 389 21.74 -0.79 17.56
N PRO A 390 21.14 -0.78 18.78
CA PRO A 390 19.89 -1.50 19.02
C PRO A 390 18.72 -0.98 18.18
N LEU A 391 18.61 0.35 18.03
CA LEU A 391 17.58 0.96 17.19
C LEU A 391 17.84 0.65 15.71
N ALA A 392 19.10 0.72 15.28
CA ALA A 392 19.45 0.37 13.91
C ALA A 392 19.07 -1.07 13.54
N ARG A 393 19.36 -2.03 14.44
CA ARG A 393 18.98 -3.44 14.27
C ARG A 393 17.46 -3.61 14.15
N SER A 394 16.69 -2.92 15.00
CA SER A 394 15.22 -2.95 14.94
C SER A 394 14.70 -2.48 13.58
N GLU A 395 15.22 -1.35 13.08
CA GLU A 395 14.83 -0.80 11.78
C GLU A 395 15.23 -1.70 10.60
N TYR A 396 16.43 -2.30 10.63
CA TYR A 396 16.81 -3.27 9.60
C TYR A 396 15.95 -4.52 9.63
N SER A 397 15.52 -4.98 10.81
CA SER A 397 14.63 -6.14 10.93
C SER A 397 13.27 -5.85 10.30
N LEU A 398 12.74 -4.64 10.46
CA LEU A 398 11.55 -4.17 9.75
C LEU A 398 11.79 -4.09 8.22
N ALA A 399 12.90 -3.50 7.78
CA ALA A 399 13.23 -3.44 6.35
C ALA A 399 13.34 -4.83 5.70
N ALA A 400 13.81 -5.84 6.44
CA ALA A 400 13.91 -7.22 5.99
C ALA A 400 12.56 -7.92 5.79
N LEU A 401 11.45 -7.32 6.25
CA LEU A 401 10.10 -7.82 6.01
C LEU A 401 9.55 -7.43 4.64
N SER A 402 10.16 -6.48 3.90
CA SER A 402 9.63 -5.98 2.62
C SER A 402 9.35 -7.13 1.65
N PRO A 403 8.09 -7.45 1.33
CA PRO A 403 7.76 -8.63 0.52
C PRO A 403 8.15 -8.47 -0.96
N ASP A 404 8.19 -7.23 -1.44
CA ASP A 404 8.41 -6.82 -2.83
C ASP A 404 9.88 -6.67 -3.24
N SER A 405 10.83 -6.62 -2.29
CA SER A 405 12.23 -6.33 -2.61
C SER A 405 13.21 -7.34 -2.00
N GLU A 406 13.60 -8.36 -2.78
CA GLU A 406 14.61 -9.34 -2.35
C GLU A 406 15.96 -8.69 -2.00
N LEU A 407 16.38 -7.70 -2.79
CA LEU A 407 17.61 -6.97 -2.55
C LEU A 407 17.59 -6.24 -1.21
N LEU A 408 16.51 -5.51 -0.90
CA LEU A 408 16.38 -4.79 0.36
C LEU A 408 16.52 -5.74 1.56
N ARG A 409 15.92 -6.93 1.46
CA ARG A 409 16.02 -7.95 2.50
C ARG A 409 17.43 -8.48 2.68
N LYS A 410 18.15 -8.74 1.58
CA LYS A 410 19.56 -9.17 1.63
C LYS A 410 20.42 -8.10 2.30
N LEU A 411 20.29 -6.85 1.87
CA LEU A 411 21.03 -5.71 2.43
C LEU A 411 20.71 -5.53 3.92
N ALA A 412 19.45 -5.60 4.31
CA ALA A 412 19.04 -5.49 5.71
C ALA A 412 19.63 -6.63 6.56
N ALA A 413 19.58 -7.87 6.07
CA ALA A 413 20.15 -9.03 6.77
C ALA A 413 21.67 -8.95 6.92
N GLU A 414 22.39 -8.44 5.91
CA GLU A 414 23.82 -8.17 5.99
C GLU A 414 24.13 -7.15 7.09
N ARG A 415 23.37 -6.05 7.17
CA ARG A 415 23.56 -5.04 8.21
C ARG A 415 23.24 -5.56 9.61
N ILE A 416 22.24 -6.43 9.76
CA ILE A 416 21.96 -7.07 11.05
C ILE A 416 23.15 -7.93 11.48
N LYS A 417 23.73 -8.72 10.57
CA LYS A 417 24.91 -9.56 10.87
C LYS A 417 26.16 -8.76 11.22
N GLU A 418 26.36 -7.60 10.61
CA GLU A 418 27.47 -6.70 10.95
C GLU A 418 27.36 -6.11 12.38
N MET A 419 26.17 -6.18 13.00
CA MET A 419 25.89 -5.67 14.34
C MET A 419 25.86 -6.75 15.42
N GLU A 420 26.02 -8.01 15.04
CA GLU A 420 26.21 -9.17 15.93
C GLU A 420 27.70 -9.44 16.15
#